data_AF-A0A1F9U032-F1
#
_entry.id   AF-A0A1F9U032-F1
#
_cell.length_a   1.000
_cell.length_b   1.000
_cell.length_c   1.000
_cell.angle_alpha   90.00
_cell.angle_beta   90.00
_cell.angle_gamma   90.00
#
_symmetry.space_group_name_H-M   'P 1'
#
loop_
_entity.id
_entity.type
_entity.pdbx_description
1 polymer ?
#
loop_
_entity_poly.entity_id
_entity_poly.type
_entity_poly.pdbx_seq_one_letter_code
_entity_poly.pdbx_strand_id
1 'polypeptide(L)'
;MALSKPKILKFEELIIGLPLAALLAFSVNSKINIGLRHILLAYPLLIIFTGRLAQERFLEGSKGLKVLAATIVLLGFETLSAAPNYLSFFNRAAGGPKAGVKYLSDSNIDWGQDLKGLGKFLKKEGDCEVLLSYFGSAVPLAYGIRYQALPTVWEWPKSEHINSPNPKKEFCAVSVSNLQGTYFGDHAYYAWLLEREPYKIIGDSIYVYDVTGDRKKVFRKP
;
A
#
# COMPACT_ATOMS: atom_id res chain seq x y z
N MET A 1 -47.65 12.60 23.42
CA MET A 1 -46.49 12.73 22.51
C MET A 1 -45.37 13.39 23.30
N ALA A 2 -44.53 12.60 23.99
CA ALA A 2 -43.46 13.14 24.82
C ALA A 2 -42.26 13.47 23.93
N LEU A 3 -41.97 14.77 23.78
CA LEU A 3 -40.75 15.24 23.14
C LEU A 3 -39.56 14.75 23.98
N SER A 4 -38.81 13.80 23.45
CA SER A 4 -37.50 13.40 23.95
C SER A 4 -36.63 14.66 24.08
N LYS A 5 -36.36 15.11 25.32
CA LYS A 5 -35.43 16.21 25.56
C LYS A 5 -34.09 15.89 24.88
N PRO A 6 -33.44 16.84 24.19
CA PRO A 6 -32.13 16.59 23.63
C PRO A 6 -31.18 16.20 24.77
N LYS A 7 -30.55 15.03 24.66
CA LYS A 7 -29.48 14.64 25.60
C LYS A 7 -28.34 15.64 25.41
N ILE A 8 -28.20 16.58 26.34
CA ILE A 8 -27.03 17.44 26.43
C ILE A 8 -25.82 16.54 26.71
N LEU A 9 -24.75 16.70 25.94
CA LEU A 9 -23.49 15.97 26.13
C LEU A 9 -23.00 16.16 27.56
N LYS A 10 -22.54 15.09 28.20
CA LYS A 10 -21.98 15.16 29.56
C LYS A 10 -20.64 15.92 29.52
N PHE A 11 -20.23 16.51 30.65
CA PHE A 11 -18.99 17.30 30.72
C PHE A 11 -17.76 16.50 30.27
N GLU A 12 -17.70 15.21 30.58
CA GLU A 12 -16.63 14.31 30.16
C GLU A 12 -16.60 14.11 28.65
N GLU A 13 -17.78 14.09 28.01
CA GLU A 13 -17.90 13.98 26.55
C GLU A 13 -17.43 15.25 25.85
N LEU A 14 -17.62 16.42 26.48
CA LEU A 14 -17.09 17.69 25.98
C LEU A 14 -15.56 17.76 26.09
N ILE A 15 -14.98 17.28 27.20
CA ILE A 15 -13.52 17.25 27.40
C ILE A 15 -12.81 16.43 26.32
N ILE A 16 -13.42 15.33 25.87
CA ILE A 16 -12.85 14.47 24.82
C ILE A 16 -13.25 14.94 23.42
N GLY A 17 -14.52 15.32 23.26
CA GLY A 17 -15.11 15.69 21.98
C GLY A 17 -14.53 16.98 21.40
N LEU A 18 -14.23 17.98 22.25
CA LEU A 18 -13.68 19.27 21.78
C LEU A 18 -12.25 19.13 21.21
N PRO A 19 -11.26 18.53 21.91
CA PRO A 19 -9.94 18.30 21.33
C PRO A 19 -10.00 17.38 20.11
N LEU A 20 -10.86 16.36 20.13
CA LEU A 20 -11.07 15.49 18.98
C LEU A 20 -11.56 16.27 17.76
N ALA A 21 -12.61 17.08 17.92
CA ALA A 21 -13.15 17.92 16.85
C ALA A 21 -12.11 18.93 16.35
N ALA A 22 -11.34 19.53 17.26
CA ALA A 22 -10.26 20.46 16.89
C ALA A 22 -9.15 19.77 16.09
N LEU A 23 -8.70 18.58 16.49
CA LEU A 23 -7.68 17.81 15.77
C LEU A 23 -8.17 17.36 14.39
N LEU A 24 -9.43 16.92 14.28
CA LEU A 24 -10.05 16.56 13.00
C LEU A 24 -10.20 17.79 12.10
N ALA A 25 -10.68 18.91 12.63
CA ALA A 25 -10.81 20.16 11.88
C ALA A 25 -9.44 20.65 11.39
N PHE A 26 -8.42 20.64 12.25
CA PHE A 26 -7.05 20.96 11.86
C PHE A 26 -6.55 20.03 10.74
N SER A 27 -6.79 18.73 10.87
CA SER A 27 -6.36 17.74 9.88
C SER A 27 -7.02 17.96 8.51
N VAL A 28 -8.33 18.24 8.48
CA VAL A 28 -9.09 18.51 7.24
C VAL A 28 -8.65 19.83 6.59
N ASN A 29 -8.26 20.83 7.38
CA ASN A 29 -7.81 22.13 6.87
C ASN A 29 -6.29 22.19 6.59
N SER A 30 -5.54 21.13 6.90
CA SER A 30 -4.11 21.07 6.65
C SER A 30 -3.82 20.92 5.16
N LYS A 31 -2.85 21.69 4.67
CA LYS A 31 -2.32 21.55 3.29
C LYS A 31 -1.29 20.41 3.17
N ILE A 32 -0.93 19.77 4.29
CA ILE A 32 0.11 18.74 4.32
C ILE A 32 -0.54 17.37 4.08
N ASN A 33 -0.41 16.86 2.86
CA ASN A 33 -0.93 15.56 2.44
C ASN A 33 0.06 14.39 2.70
N ILE A 34 0.52 14.21 3.95
CA ILE A 34 1.35 13.04 4.33
C ILE A 34 0.50 11.86 4.86
N GLY A 35 -0.73 11.75 4.34
CA GLY A 35 -1.70 10.73 4.73
C GLY A 35 -2.22 10.87 6.16
N LEU A 36 -2.56 9.73 6.77
CA LEU A 36 -3.22 9.65 8.09
C LEU A 36 -2.36 10.11 9.28
N ARG A 37 -1.08 10.43 9.07
CA ARG A 37 -0.12 10.66 10.17
C ARG A 37 -0.51 11.79 11.12
N HIS A 38 -1.16 12.84 10.62
CA HIS A 38 -1.64 13.93 11.48
C HIS A 38 -2.93 13.57 12.23
N ILE A 39 -3.74 12.67 11.67
CA ILE A 39 -4.98 12.18 12.29
C ILE A 39 -4.66 11.15 13.38
N LEU A 40 -3.47 10.55 13.39
CA LEU A 40 -3.07 9.60 14.44
C LEU A 40 -3.22 10.17 15.86
N LEU A 41 -3.02 11.49 16.03
CA LEU A 41 -3.22 12.15 17.33
C LEU A 41 -4.69 12.14 17.78
N ALA A 42 -5.64 12.07 16.84
CA ALA A 42 -7.07 11.95 17.13
C ALA A 42 -7.48 10.52 17.51
N TYR A 43 -6.67 9.49 17.20
CA TYR A 43 -7.06 8.09 17.39
C TYR A 43 -7.32 7.70 18.85
N PRO A 44 -6.46 8.06 19.83
CA PRO A 44 -6.73 7.75 21.23
C PRO A 44 -8.06 8.36 21.71
N LEU A 45 -8.33 9.61 21.32
CA LEU A 45 -9.58 10.29 21.68
C LEU A 45 -10.79 9.64 20.99
N LEU A 46 -10.68 9.27 19.72
CA LEU A 46 -11.70 8.50 19.00
C LEU A 46 -12.00 7.18 19.70
N ILE A 47 -10.97 6.42 20.08
CA ILE A 47 -11.13 5.11 20.74
C ILE A 47 -11.82 5.27 22.09
N ILE A 48 -11.41 6.24 22.92
CA ILE A 48 -12.04 6.49 24.22
C ILE A 48 -13.50 6.94 24.04
N PHE A 49 -13.73 7.91 23.14
CA PHE A 49 -15.06 8.46 22.89
C PHE A 49 -16.03 7.39 22.36
N THR A 50 -15.58 6.60 21.37
CA THR A 50 -16.39 5.50 20.83
C THR A 50 -16.60 4.37 21.84
N GLY A 51 -15.60 4.05 22.66
CA GLY A 51 -15.73 3.08 23.76
C GLY A 51 -16.77 3.51 24.78
N ARG A 52 -16.79 4.79 25.15
CA ARG A 52 -17.77 5.38 26.07
C ARG A 52 -19.20 5.30 25.52
N LEU A 53 -19.38 5.59 24.23
CA LEU A 53 -20.66 5.46 23.53
C LEU A 53 -21.08 3.98 23.37
N ALA A 54 -20.12 3.09 23.14
CA ALA A 54 -20.37 1.67 23.00
C ALA A 54 -20.81 1.03 24.32
N GLN A 55 -20.24 1.46 25.45
CA GLN A 55 -20.61 0.97 26.78
C GLN A 55 -22.10 1.17 27.06
N GLU A 56 -22.62 2.39 26.87
CA GLU A 56 -24.04 2.72 27.11
C GLU A 56 -25.02 2.01 26.17
N ARG A 57 -24.56 1.57 24.97
CA ARG A 57 -25.46 1.06 23.92
C ARG A 57 -25.35 -0.44 23.66
N PHE A 58 -24.19 -1.04 23.91
CA PHE A 58 -23.89 -2.39 23.45
C PHE A 58 -23.50 -3.35 24.59
N LEU A 59 -22.92 -2.86 25.69
CA LEU A 59 -22.44 -3.75 26.75
C LEU A 59 -23.50 -4.13 27.80
N GLU A 60 -24.65 -3.46 27.79
CA GLU A 60 -25.75 -3.74 28.73
C GLU A 60 -26.72 -4.84 28.23
N GLY A 61 -26.52 -5.41 27.04
CA GLY A 61 -27.41 -6.44 26.47
C GLY A 61 -26.73 -7.46 25.55
N SER A 62 -27.34 -8.65 25.42
CA SER A 62 -26.79 -9.78 24.64
C SER A 62 -26.57 -9.50 23.15
N LYS A 63 -27.28 -8.51 22.58
CA LYS A 63 -27.10 -8.08 21.20
C LYS A 63 -25.75 -7.41 20.97
N GLY A 64 -25.28 -6.56 21.88
CA GLY A 64 -24.02 -5.87 21.66
C GLY A 64 -22.80 -6.74 21.90
N LEU A 65 -22.90 -7.76 22.75
CA LEU A 65 -21.87 -8.80 22.82
C LEU A 65 -21.76 -9.59 21.51
N LYS A 66 -22.87 -9.90 20.85
CA LYS A 66 -22.86 -10.54 19.52
C LYS A 66 -22.23 -9.64 18.45
N VAL A 67 -22.54 -8.35 18.45
CA VAL A 67 -21.93 -7.38 17.53
C VAL A 67 -20.43 -7.29 17.79
N LEU A 68 -20.00 -7.17 19.05
CA LEU A 68 -18.58 -7.14 19.41
C LEU A 68 -17.86 -8.42 18.96
N ALA A 69 -18.43 -9.59 19.25
CA ALA A 69 -17.88 -10.88 18.82
C ALA A 69 -17.77 -10.96 17.29
N ALA A 70 -18.82 -10.55 16.57
CA ALA A 70 -18.80 -10.51 15.10
C ALA A 70 -17.71 -9.56 14.57
N THR A 71 -17.57 -8.37 15.16
CA THR A 71 -16.52 -7.42 14.79
C THR A 71 -15.12 -8.00 15.03
N ILE A 72 -14.88 -8.64 16.17
CA ILE A 72 -13.58 -9.29 16.47
C ILE A 72 -13.30 -10.40 15.45
N VAL A 73 -14.29 -11.23 15.14
CA VAL A 73 -14.14 -12.31 14.15
C VAL A 73 -13.85 -11.72 12.76
N LEU A 74 -14.55 -10.67 12.35
CA LEU A 74 -14.33 -10.01 11.06
C LEU A 74 -12.95 -9.35 10.99
N LEU A 75 -12.52 -8.65 12.04
CA LEU A 75 -11.18 -8.05 12.11
C LEU A 75 -10.09 -9.12 12.09
N GLY A 76 -10.28 -10.21 12.83
CA GLY A 76 -9.38 -11.36 12.82
C GLY A 76 -9.29 -11.99 11.44
N PHE A 77 -10.42 -12.19 10.78
CA PHE A 77 -10.47 -12.70 9.41
C PHE A 77 -9.78 -11.78 8.40
N GLU A 78 -10.03 -10.46 8.46
CA GLU A 78 -9.35 -9.47 7.60
C GLU A 78 -7.84 -9.50 7.82
N THR A 79 -7.40 -9.49 9.08
CA THR A 79 -5.97 -9.47 9.45
C THR A 79 -5.28 -10.75 8.99
N LEU A 80 -5.86 -11.91 9.28
CA LEU A 80 -5.29 -13.20 8.90
C LEU A 80 -5.30 -13.40 7.37
N SER A 81 -6.32 -12.89 6.68
CA SER A 81 -6.38 -12.89 5.21
C SER A 81 -5.29 -12.04 4.56
N ALA A 82 -4.74 -11.06 5.28
CA ALA A 82 -3.70 -10.18 4.78
C ALA A 82 -2.30 -10.82 4.83
N ALA A 83 -2.14 -11.94 5.53
CA ALA A 83 -0.85 -12.60 5.63
C ALA A 83 -0.39 -13.15 4.26
N PRO A 84 0.90 -13.04 3.91
CA PRO A 84 1.99 -12.38 4.65
C PRO A 84 2.16 -10.87 4.31
N ASN A 85 1.36 -10.33 3.39
CA ASN A 85 1.51 -8.98 2.81
C ASN A 85 0.75 -7.93 3.61
N TYR A 86 1.06 -7.81 4.91
CA TYR A 86 0.35 -6.86 5.79
C TYR A 86 0.54 -5.39 5.41
N LEU A 87 1.66 -5.06 4.77
CA LEU A 87 1.94 -3.69 4.36
C LEU A 87 0.85 -3.21 3.39
N SER A 88 0.59 -4.00 2.36
CA SER A 88 -0.40 -3.75 1.31
C SER A 88 -1.85 -4.04 1.74
N PHE A 89 -2.14 -4.04 3.05
CA PHE A 89 -3.49 -4.31 3.55
C PHE A 89 -4.48 -3.19 3.17
N PHE A 90 -5.58 -3.61 2.55
CA PHE A 90 -6.80 -2.83 2.41
C PHE A 90 -7.96 -3.73 2.80
N ASN A 91 -8.91 -3.19 3.57
CA ASN A 91 -10.09 -3.95 3.94
C ASN A 91 -10.93 -4.32 2.69
N ARG A 92 -11.79 -5.34 2.81
CA ARG A 92 -12.61 -5.81 1.68
C ARG A 92 -13.60 -4.77 1.18
N ALA A 93 -14.06 -3.85 2.04
CA ALA A 93 -14.94 -2.76 1.63
C ALA A 93 -14.24 -1.77 0.67
N ALA A 94 -12.92 -1.62 0.79
CA ALA A 94 -12.08 -0.86 -0.15
C ALA A 94 -11.65 -1.69 -1.38
N GLY A 95 -12.15 -2.93 -1.54
CA GLY A 95 -11.79 -3.82 -2.65
C GLY A 95 -10.54 -4.68 -2.41
N GLY A 96 -10.00 -4.68 -1.19
CA GLY A 96 -8.83 -5.49 -0.83
C GLY A 96 -7.50 -4.97 -1.40
N PRO A 97 -6.37 -5.68 -1.16
CA PRO A 97 -5.03 -5.27 -1.59
C PRO A 97 -4.92 -4.90 -3.08
N LYS A 98 -5.64 -5.64 -3.94
CA LYS A 98 -5.66 -5.40 -5.39
C LYS A 98 -6.22 -4.04 -5.80
N ALA A 99 -7.16 -3.50 -5.03
CA ALA A 99 -7.73 -2.19 -5.29
C ALA A 99 -6.90 -1.06 -4.64
N GLY A 100 -6.00 -1.41 -3.70
CA GLY A 100 -5.19 -0.48 -2.93
C GLY A 100 -4.43 0.52 -3.77
N VAL A 101 -3.93 0.09 -4.93
CA VAL A 101 -3.13 0.93 -5.84
C VAL A 101 -3.89 2.16 -6.32
N LYS A 102 -5.23 2.09 -6.36
CA LYS A 102 -6.10 3.20 -6.76
C LYS A 102 -6.22 4.28 -5.69
N TYR A 103 -5.87 3.97 -4.45
CA TYR A 103 -6.04 4.86 -3.31
C TYR A 103 -4.71 5.39 -2.78
N LEU A 104 -3.72 4.51 -2.60
CA LEU A 104 -2.48 4.81 -1.87
C LEU A 104 -1.30 4.04 -2.46
N SER A 105 -0.99 4.28 -3.73
CA SER A 105 0.10 3.58 -4.46
C SER A 105 1.47 3.73 -3.81
N ASP A 106 1.75 4.87 -3.16
CA ASP A 106 3.07 5.26 -2.65
C ASP A 106 3.25 5.14 -1.13
N SER A 107 2.17 4.85 -0.40
CA SER A 107 2.15 4.97 1.05
C SER A 107 2.20 3.61 1.74
N ASN A 108 1.36 2.66 1.31
CA ASN A 108 1.14 1.41 2.02
C ASN A 108 1.43 0.16 1.17
N ILE A 109 1.70 0.27 -0.13
CA ILE A 109 1.82 -0.93 -0.98
C ILE A 109 3.27 -1.36 -1.15
N ASP A 110 4.18 -0.41 -1.34
CA ASP A 110 5.56 -0.72 -1.66
C ASP A 110 6.53 0.10 -0.84
N TRP A 111 7.40 -0.59 -0.12
CA TRP A 111 8.61 -0.05 0.51
C TRP A 111 9.81 -0.96 0.20
N GLY A 112 9.65 -1.86 -0.77
CA GLY A 112 10.65 -2.81 -1.20
C GLY A 112 10.66 -4.14 -0.43
N GLN A 113 9.62 -4.41 0.37
CA GLN A 113 9.47 -5.65 1.13
C GLN A 113 9.47 -6.92 0.24
N ASP A 114 8.99 -6.80 -1.00
CA ASP A 114 8.80 -7.92 -1.91
C ASP A 114 10.05 -8.30 -2.72
N LEU A 115 11.17 -7.58 -2.53
CA LEU A 115 12.45 -7.85 -3.20
C LEU A 115 12.96 -9.28 -2.94
N LYS A 116 12.79 -9.79 -1.72
CA LYS A 116 13.13 -11.18 -1.36
C LYS A 116 12.28 -12.18 -2.16
N GLY A 117 11.00 -11.87 -2.36
CA GLY A 117 10.09 -12.67 -3.17
C GLY A 117 10.53 -12.70 -4.63
N LEU A 118 10.99 -11.56 -5.15
CA LEU A 118 11.49 -11.43 -6.53
C LEU A 118 12.73 -12.31 -6.73
N GLY A 119 13.69 -12.28 -5.81
CA GLY A 119 14.88 -13.14 -5.89
C GLY A 119 14.54 -14.63 -5.91
N LYS A 120 13.58 -15.07 -5.09
CA LYS A 120 13.09 -16.47 -5.11
C LYS A 120 12.43 -16.82 -6.44
N PHE A 121 11.63 -15.92 -6.99
CA PHE A 121 10.97 -16.10 -8.28
C PHE A 121 11.99 -16.24 -9.41
N LEU A 122 12.94 -15.32 -9.52
CA LEU A 122 13.97 -15.34 -10.57
C LEU A 122 14.84 -16.61 -10.48
N LYS A 123 15.18 -17.04 -9.27
CA LYS A 123 15.91 -18.30 -9.05
C LYS A 123 15.13 -19.53 -9.55
N LYS A 124 13.80 -19.52 -9.43
CA LYS A 124 12.93 -20.62 -9.89
C LYS A 124 12.78 -20.62 -11.41
N GLU A 125 12.67 -19.45 -12.03
CA GLU A 125 12.56 -19.33 -13.49
C GLU A 125 13.84 -19.82 -14.17
N GLY A 126 15.02 -19.44 -13.66
CA GLY A 126 16.31 -19.85 -14.21
C GLY A 126 16.62 -19.23 -15.58
N ASP A 127 17.92 -19.12 -15.91
CA ASP A 127 18.43 -18.62 -17.20
C ASP A 127 17.71 -17.35 -17.74
N CYS A 128 17.32 -16.45 -16.83
CA CYS A 128 16.62 -15.21 -17.12
C CYS A 128 17.42 -14.00 -16.65
N GLU A 129 17.33 -12.93 -17.41
CA GLU A 129 17.87 -11.63 -17.07
C GLU A 129 16.74 -10.71 -16.62
N VAL A 130 17.05 -9.69 -15.82
CA VAL A 130 16.02 -8.79 -15.28
C VAL A 130 16.42 -7.34 -15.42
N LEU A 131 15.47 -6.54 -15.89
CA LEU A 131 15.44 -5.10 -15.83
C LEU A 131 14.66 -4.73 -14.55
N LEU A 132 15.23 -3.92 -13.66
CA LEU A 132 14.63 -3.63 -12.36
C LEU A 132 14.49 -2.14 -12.12
N SER A 133 13.26 -1.70 -11.87
CA SER A 133 12.93 -0.39 -11.28
C SER A 133 12.32 -0.65 -9.91
N TYR A 134 13.07 -0.36 -8.84
CA TYR A 134 12.77 -0.81 -7.49
C TYR A 134 12.60 0.37 -6.52
N PHE A 135 11.48 0.37 -5.78
CA PHE A 135 11.14 1.37 -4.78
C PHE A 135 11.45 0.83 -3.37
N GLY A 136 12.69 1.00 -2.94
CA GLY A 136 13.13 0.61 -1.60
C GLY A 136 14.62 0.82 -1.39
N SER A 137 15.11 0.51 -0.18
CA SER A 137 16.51 0.73 0.21
C SER A 137 17.34 -0.55 0.31
N ALA A 138 16.70 -1.72 0.29
CA ALA A 138 17.42 -3.00 0.35
C ALA A 138 18.22 -3.26 -0.93
N VAL A 139 19.39 -3.88 -0.79
CA VAL A 139 20.31 -4.16 -1.91
C VAL A 139 19.85 -5.41 -2.68
N PRO A 140 19.47 -5.31 -3.99
CA PRO A 140 18.99 -6.48 -4.75
C PRO A 140 20.00 -7.62 -4.86
N LEU A 141 21.30 -7.30 -4.95
CA LEU A 141 22.36 -8.31 -4.98
C LEU A 141 22.37 -9.21 -3.74
N ALA A 142 21.97 -8.71 -2.57
CA ALA A 142 21.87 -9.51 -1.34
C ALA A 142 20.79 -10.60 -1.43
N TYR A 143 19.85 -10.48 -2.36
CA TYR A 143 18.81 -11.47 -2.66
C TYR A 143 19.13 -12.31 -3.91
N GLY A 144 20.36 -12.25 -4.42
CA GLY A 144 20.80 -12.98 -5.60
C GLY A 144 20.30 -12.38 -6.91
N ILE A 145 19.84 -11.13 -6.90
CA ILE A 145 19.30 -10.45 -8.08
C ILE A 145 20.42 -9.69 -8.76
N ARG A 146 20.91 -10.21 -9.89
CA ARG A 146 21.72 -9.44 -10.85
C ARG A 146 20.76 -8.80 -11.85
N TYR A 147 20.84 -7.48 -11.99
CA TYR A 147 19.83 -6.72 -12.74
C TYR A 147 20.44 -5.57 -13.52
N GLN A 148 19.84 -5.29 -14.67
CA GLN A 148 19.99 -4.01 -15.34
C GLN A 148 19.09 -2.99 -14.64
N ALA A 149 19.70 -1.94 -14.11
CA ALA A 149 18.95 -0.85 -13.49
C ALA A 149 18.12 -0.10 -14.54
N LEU A 150 16.84 0.09 -14.23
CA LEU A 150 15.95 1.04 -14.90
C LEU A 150 15.78 2.29 -14.03
N PRO A 151 15.33 3.42 -14.60
CA PRO A 151 14.97 4.60 -13.82
C PRO A 151 14.06 4.26 -12.65
N THR A 152 14.47 4.65 -11.47
CA THR A 152 13.67 4.52 -10.24
C THR A 152 13.49 5.90 -9.65
N VAL A 153 12.60 5.99 -8.68
CA VAL A 153 12.36 7.22 -7.97
C VAL A 153 13.65 7.69 -7.30
N TRP A 154 13.97 8.98 -7.46
CA TRP A 154 15.18 9.64 -6.96
C TRP A 154 16.51 9.22 -7.59
N GLU A 155 16.54 8.24 -8.49
CA GLU A 155 17.79 7.74 -9.08
C GLU A 155 17.65 7.36 -10.55
N TRP A 156 18.52 7.96 -11.37
CA TRP A 156 18.72 7.53 -12.75
C TRP A 156 19.86 6.50 -12.81
N PRO A 157 19.71 5.39 -13.56
CA PRO A 157 20.73 4.37 -13.65
C PRO A 157 22.05 4.96 -14.16
N LYS A 158 23.13 4.72 -13.40
CA LYS A 158 24.51 5.14 -13.73
C LYS A 158 25.39 3.98 -14.19
N SER A 159 24.90 2.74 -14.07
CA SER A 159 25.65 1.55 -14.43
C SER A 159 25.71 1.35 -15.94
N GLU A 160 26.82 0.79 -16.43
CA GLU A 160 26.89 0.25 -17.78
C GLU A 160 25.82 -0.83 -18.00
N HIS A 161 25.49 -1.07 -19.26
CA HIS A 161 24.49 -2.08 -19.64
C HIS A 161 25.07 -3.49 -19.39
N ILE A 162 24.49 -4.23 -18.44
CA ILE A 162 25.03 -5.55 -18.03
C ILE A 162 24.27 -6.74 -18.61
N ASN A 163 23.04 -6.55 -19.08
CA ASN A 163 22.24 -7.61 -19.67
C ASN A 163 22.78 -8.00 -21.06
N SER A 164 22.79 -9.29 -21.39
CA SER A 164 23.25 -9.81 -22.68
C SER A 164 22.51 -9.14 -23.84
N PRO A 165 23.13 -8.90 -25.01
CA PRO A 165 22.47 -8.27 -26.14
C PRO A 165 21.18 -8.97 -26.60
N ASN A 166 21.14 -10.31 -26.50
CA ASN A 166 20.03 -11.18 -26.86
C ASN A 166 19.79 -12.19 -25.73
N PRO A 167 19.12 -11.79 -24.63
CA PRO A 167 18.84 -12.69 -23.53
C PRO A 167 17.82 -13.74 -23.99
N LYS A 168 17.98 -14.99 -23.54
CA LYS A 168 16.99 -16.05 -23.82
C LYS A 168 15.63 -15.73 -23.18
N LYS A 169 15.66 -15.10 -22.01
CA LYS A 169 14.50 -14.62 -21.27
C LYS A 169 14.85 -13.33 -20.55
N GLU A 170 14.02 -12.30 -20.68
CA GLU A 170 14.22 -11.00 -20.02
C GLU A 170 12.93 -10.55 -19.35
N PHE A 171 12.98 -10.36 -18.04
CA PHE A 171 11.89 -9.83 -17.26
C PHE A 171 12.07 -8.34 -16.98
N CYS A 172 10.99 -7.58 -17.04
CA CYS A 172 10.93 -6.22 -16.51
C CYS A 172 10.17 -6.26 -15.18
N ALA A 173 10.89 -6.05 -14.08
CA ALA A 173 10.32 -5.99 -12.74
C ALA A 173 10.24 -4.53 -12.28
N VAL A 174 9.02 -4.05 -12.00
CA VAL A 174 8.76 -2.66 -11.63
C VAL A 174 7.95 -2.62 -10.35
N SER A 175 8.50 -1.93 -9.35
CA SER A 175 7.81 -1.54 -8.12
C SER A 175 6.58 -0.71 -8.44
N VAL A 176 5.46 -0.97 -7.78
CA VAL A 176 4.17 -0.40 -8.16
C VAL A 176 4.12 1.12 -7.99
N SER A 177 4.85 1.67 -7.02
CA SER A 177 5.03 3.12 -6.86
C SER A 177 5.69 3.76 -8.09
N ASN A 178 6.66 3.05 -8.69
CA ASN A 178 7.33 3.50 -9.91
C ASN A 178 6.43 3.28 -11.13
N LEU A 179 5.73 2.14 -11.19
CA LEU A 179 4.81 1.78 -12.26
C LEU A 179 3.67 2.80 -12.42
N GLN A 180 3.14 3.31 -11.30
CA GLN A 180 2.15 4.39 -11.29
C GLN A 180 2.75 5.77 -11.60
N GLY A 181 4.07 5.87 -11.67
CA GLY A 181 4.79 7.12 -11.90
C GLY A 181 4.65 8.13 -10.77
N THR A 182 4.26 7.73 -9.55
CA THR A 182 3.82 8.65 -8.48
C THR A 182 4.84 9.77 -8.18
N TYR A 183 6.13 9.44 -8.23
CA TYR A 183 7.22 10.40 -7.97
C TYR A 183 8.05 10.73 -9.21
N PHE A 184 7.64 10.27 -10.39
CA PHE A 184 8.30 10.64 -11.64
C PHE A 184 7.78 12.00 -12.13
N GLY A 185 8.66 12.79 -12.75
CA GLY A 185 8.22 14.03 -13.41
C GLY A 185 7.26 13.76 -14.58
N ASP A 186 7.44 12.62 -15.26
CA ASP A 186 6.47 12.07 -16.21
C ASP A 186 5.77 10.86 -15.57
N HIS A 187 4.51 11.05 -15.15
CA HIS A 187 3.69 9.99 -14.57
C HIS A 187 3.40 8.84 -15.56
N ALA A 188 3.54 9.07 -16.87
CA ALA A 188 3.30 8.06 -17.90
C ALA A 188 4.56 7.23 -18.25
N TYR A 189 5.69 7.44 -17.56
CA TYR A 189 6.98 6.83 -17.90
C TYR A 189 6.91 5.30 -18.08
N TYR A 190 6.19 4.61 -17.20
CA TYR A 190 5.97 3.16 -17.25
C TYR A 190 4.55 2.76 -17.72
N ALA A 191 3.75 3.69 -18.23
CA ALA A 191 2.34 3.42 -18.58
C ALA A 191 2.18 2.31 -19.63
N TRP A 192 3.17 2.13 -20.52
CA TRP A 192 3.18 1.06 -21.52
C TRP A 192 3.18 -0.36 -20.92
N LEU A 193 3.57 -0.51 -19.65
CA LEU A 193 3.48 -1.76 -18.89
C LEU A 193 2.08 -1.97 -18.29
N LEU A 194 1.34 -0.89 -17.99
CA LEU A 194 -0.03 -0.97 -17.47
C LEU A 194 -1.02 -1.52 -18.51
N GLU A 195 -0.70 -1.38 -19.79
CA GLU A 195 -1.47 -1.94 -20.90
C GLU A 195 -1.27 -3.46 -21.08
N ARG A 196 -0.33 -4.06 -20.33
CA ARG A 196 0.00 -5.49 -20.41
C ARG A 196 -0.48 -6.23 -19.18
N GLU A 197 -0.83 -7.49 -19.38
CA GLU A 197 -1.02 -8.40 -18.25
C GLU A 197 0.35 -8.74 -17.63
N PRO A 198 0.55 -8.54 -16.31
CA PRO A 198 1.78 -8.92 -15.66
C PRO A 198 1.95 -10.44 -15.68
N TYR A 199 3.14 -10.91 -16.04
CA TYR A 199 3.52 -12.33 -15.93
C TYR A 199 3.39 -12.82 -14.49
N LYS A 200 3.78 -11.97 -13.53
CA LYS A 200 3.63 -12.24 -12.11
C LYS A 200 3.56 -10.96 -11.31
N ILE A 201 2.77 -10.98 -10.23
CA ILE A 201 2.86 -9.98 -9.15
C ILE A 201 3.53 -10.68 -7.98
N ILE A 202 4.63 -10.12 -7.50
CA ILE A 202 5.38 -10.60 -6.34
C ILE A 202 4.90 -9.86 -5.11
N GLY A 203 4.41 -10.63 -4.13
CA GLY A 203 3.67 -10.08 -2.99
C GLY A 203 2.47 -9.31 -3.52
N ASP A 204 2.46 -8.00 -3.32
CA ASP A 204 1.48 -7.08 -3.90
C ASP A 204 2.14 -5.81 -4.49
N SER A 205 3.48 -5.75 -4.50
CA SER A 205 4.20 -4.50 -4.80
C SER A 205 5.09 -4.53 -6.04
N ILE A 206 5.62 -5.68 -6.47
CA ILE A 206 6.50 -5.75 -7.65
C ILE A 206 5.80 -6.49 -8.79
N TYR A 207 5.58 -5.77 -9.89
CA TYR A 207 4.97 -6.30 -11.10
C TYR A 207 6.06 -6.76 -12.05
N VAL A 208 5.95 -8.00 -12.52
CA VAL A 208 6.90 -8.64 -13.41
C VAL A 208 6.24 -8.86 -14.76
N TYR A 209 6.91 -8.41 -15.82
CA TYR A 209 6.47 -8.53 -17.20
C TYR A 209 7.52 -9.29 -17.99
N ASP A 210 7.09 -10.20 -18.87
CA ASP A 210 7.98 -10.78 -19.88
C ASP A 210 8.18 -9.76 -21.01
N VAL A 211 9.43 -9.33 -21.21
CA VAL A 211 9.83 -8.37 -22.24
C VAL A 211 10.86 -8.96 -23.19
N THR A 212 10.96 -10.30 -23.24
CA THR A 212 11.88 -11.02 -24.11
C THR A 212 11.68 -10.57 -25.57
N GLY A 213 12.73 -10.04 -26.18
CA GLY A 213 12.69 -9.50 -27.55
C GLY A 213 12.12 -8.08 -27.70
N ASP A 214 11.71 -7.40 -26.63
CA ASP A 214 11.04 -6.09 -26.67
C ASP A 214 11.91 -4.91 -26.18
N ARG A 215 13.22 -4.96 -26.49
CA ARG A 215 14.19 -3.97 -25.99
C ARG A 215 13.92 -2.53 -26.39
N LYS A 216 13.38 -2.31 -27.60
CA LYS A 216 13.13 -0.95 -28.12
C LYS A 216 12.09 -0.19 -27.30
N LYS A 217 11.11 -0.88 -26.71
CA LYS A 217 10.09 -0.23 -25.87
C LYS A 217 10.60 0.06 -24.47
N VAL A 218 11.47 -0.80 -23.93
CA VAL A 218 11.98 -0.62 -22.55
C VAL A 218 12.95 0.56 -22.44
N PHE A 219 13.86 0.73 -23.39
CA PHE A 219 14.88 1.79 -23.36
C PHE A 219 14.51 3.03 -24.16
N ARG A 220 13.22 3.20 -24.49
CA ARG A 220 12.76 4.40 -25.20
C ARG A 220 13.01 5.60 -24.30
N LYS A 221 13.92 6.49 -24.72
CA LYS A 221 14.08 7.79 -24.05
C LYS A 221 12.77 8.58 -24.19
N PRO A 222 12.35 9.30 -23.14
CA PRO A 222 11.19 10.19 -23.21
C PRO A 222 11.36 11.20 -24.36
#